data_AF-A0A838RA26-F1
#
_entry.id   AF-A0A838RA26-F1
#
_cell.length_a   1.000
_cell.length_b   1.000
_cell.length_c   1.000
_cell.angle_alpha   90.00
_cell.angle_beta   90.00
_cell.angle_gamma   90.00
#
_symmetry.space_group_name_H-M   'P 1'
#
loop_
_entity.id
_entity.type
_entity.pdbx_description
1 polymer ?
#
loop_
_entity_poly.entity_id
_entity_poly.type
_entity_poly.pdbx_seq_one_letter_code
_entity_poly.pdbx_strand_id
1 'polypeptide(L)' 'MRNVLLVTRNFAPASHVSAERATKLAKYLPQFGWRPTVLTGASATVGLAEDPELLAQVAGVEVIRARAP' A
#
# COMPACT_ATOMS: atom_id res chain seq x y z
N MET A 1 -20.14 3.72 -3.80
CA MET A 1 -18.78 3.40 -3.32
C MET A 1 -18.22 4.59 -2.56
N ARG A 2 -17.50 4.36 -1.45
CA ARG A 2 -16.90 5.41 -0.60
C ARG A 2 -15.39 5.48 -0.86
N ASN A 3 -14.84 6.67 -1.05
CA ASN A 3 -13.40 6.84 -1.23
C ASN A 3 -12.69 6.88 0.13
N VAL A 4 -11.48 6.30 0.21
CA VAL A 4 -10.63 6.36 1.40
C VAL A 4 -9.16 6.50 1.00
N LEU A 5 -8.44 7.38 1.68
CA LEU A 5 -7.00 7.55 1.52
C LEU A 5 -6.28 6.81 2.66
N LEU A 6 -5.41 5.87 2.29
CA LEU A 6 -4.52 5.19 3.23
C LEU A 6 -3.14 5.81 3.16
N VAL A 7 -2.72 6.49 4.24
CA VAL A 7 -1.39 7.09 4.34
C VAL A 7 -0.48 6.16 5.14
N THR A 8 0.57 5.64 4.52
CA THR A 8 1.50 4.72 5.19
C THR A 8 2.93 4.90 4.70
N ARG A 9 3.90 4.90 5.61
CA ARG A 9 5.33 5.01 5.27
C ARG A 9 5.83 3.82 4.45
N ASN A 10 5.37 2.61 4.78
CA ASN A 10 5.76 1.37 4.13
C ASN A 10 4.54 0.71 3.51
N PHE A 11 4.67 0.28 2.27
CA PHE A 11 3.65 -0.41 1.51
C PHE A 11 4.32 -1.40 0.56
N ALA A 12 3.56 -2.30 -0.06
CA ALA A 12 4.06 -3.18 -1.10
C ALA A 12 4.93 -2.38 -2.12
N PRO A 13 6.10 -2.90 -2.56
CA PRO A 13 6.60 -4.26 -2.35
C PRO A 13 7.37 -4.51 -1.04
N ALA A 14 7.45 -3.55 -0.09
CA ALA A 14 8.21 -3.78 1.14
C ALA A 14 7.65 -4.97 1.95
N SER A 15 8.48 -5.95 2.25
CA SER A 15 8.15 -7.12 3.06
C SER A 15 8.45 -6.81 4.54
N HIS A 16 7.50 -6.14 5.18
CA HIS A 16 7.58 -5.74 6.57
C HIS A 16 6.18 -5.74 7.21
N VAL A 17 6.08 -6.03 8.52
CA VAL A 17 4.79 -6.14 9.22
C VAL A 17 3.90 -4.89 9.08
N SER A 18 4.49 -3.70 8.99
CA SER A 18 3.72 -2.47 8.73
C SER A 18 3.16 -2.40 7.31
N ALA A 19 3.93 -2.86 6.31
CA ALA A 19 3.51 -2.88 4.91
C ALA A 19 2.44 -3.94 4.69
N GLU A 20 2.61 -5.14 5.23
CA GLU A 20 1.63 -6.23 5.16
C GLU A 20 0.23 -5.80 5.64
N ARG A 21 0.14 -5.17 6.82
CA ARG A 21 -1.13 -4.69 7.36
C ARG A 21 -1.83 -3.72 6.42
N ALA A 22 -1.09 -2.75 5.89
CA ALA A 22 -1.64 -1.76 4.96
C ALA A 22 -2.05 -2.42 3.62
N THR A 23 -1.22 -3.32 3.08
CA THR A 23 -1.48 -4.04 1.82
C THR A 23 -2.74 -4.89 1.93
N LYS A 24 -2.91 -5.67 3.02
CA LYS A 24 -4.12 -6.49 3.22
C LYS A 24 -5.36 -5.63 3.42
N LEU A 25 -5.27 -4.53 4.20
CA LEU A 25 -6.40 -3.61 4.34
C LEU A 25 -6.84 -3.05 2.98
N ALA A 26 -5.89 -2.55 2.18
CA ALA A 26 -6.15 -2.03 0.84
C ALA A 26 -6.75 -3.10 -0.09
N LYS A 27 -6.25 -4.34 -0.04
CA LYS A 27 -6.75 -5.47 -0.82
C LYS A 27 -8.22 -5.79 -0.55
N TYR A 28 -8.64 -5.79 0.72
CA TYR A 28 -9.97 -6.26 1.11
C TYR A 28 -11.03 -5.14 1.17
N LEU A 29 -10.64 -3.87 1.33
CA LEU A 29 -11.58 -2.72 1.34
C LEU A 29 -12.59 -2.68 0.17
N PRO A 30 -12.20 -2.99 -1.09
CA PRO A 30 -13.14 -3.08 -2.22
C PRO A 30 -14.33 -4.01 -1.98
N GLN A 31 -14.15 -5.10 -1.24
CA GLN A 31 -15.20 -6.07 -0.93
C GLN A 31 -16.29 -5.48 0.00
N PHE A 32 -15.98 -4.38 0.69
CA PHE A 32 -16.89 -3.68 1.60
C PHE A 32 -17.40 -2.34 1.01
N GLY A 33 -17.29 -2.16 -0.31
CA GLY A 33 -17.78 -0.98 -1.02
C GLY A 33 -16.91 0.27 -0.87
N TRP A 34 -15.65 0.10 -0.45
CA TRP A 34 -14.66 1.17 -0.34
C TRP A 34 -13.68 1.15 -1.50
N ARG A 35 -13.33 2.33 -2.02
CA ARG A 35 -12.31 2.52 -3.04
C ARG A 35 -11.06 3.14 -2.40
N PRO A 36 -10.03 2.33 -2.11
CA PRO A 36 -8.80 2.83 -1.52
C PRO A 36 -7.87 3.46 -2.56
N THR A 37 -7.25 4.58 -2.16
CA THR A 37 -6.02 5.11 -2.75
C THR A 37 -4.95 5.09 -1.66
N VAL A 38 -3.74 4.65 -1.99
CA VAL A 38 -2.62 4.54 -1.05
C VAL A 38 -1.63 5.66 -1.34
N LEU A 39 -1.28 6.45 -0.32
CA LEU A 39 -0.15 7.38 -0.36
C LEU A 39 1.00 6.79 0.46
N THR A 40 2.13 6.56 -0.20
CA THR A 40 3.31 5.97 0.44
C THR A 40 4.63 6.62 0.01
N GLY A 41 5.71 6.28 0.69
CA GLY A 41 7.04 6.82 0.42
C GLY A 41 7.53 6.49 -1.00
N ALA A 42 8.23 7.44 -1.61
CA ALA A 42 8.82 7.28 -2.95
C ALA A 42 9.86 6.15 -3.04
N SER A 43 10.52 5.84 -1.94
CA SER A 43 11.54 4.81 -1.85
C SER A 43 11.28 3.89 -0.68
N ALA A 44 11.70 2.64 -0.81
CA ALA A 44 11.72 1.68 0.28
C ALA A 44 12.50 2.24 1.47
N THR A 45 12.06 1.88 2.68
CA THR A 45 12.84 2.14 3.88
C THR A 45 14.11 1.29 3.83
N VAL A 46 15.26 1.91 4.04
CA VAL A 46 16.56 1.23 4.00
C VAL A 46 16.56 0.03 4.94
N GLY A 47 17.04 -1.11 4.43
CA GLY A 47 17.14 -2.36 5.19
C GLY A 47 15.87 -3.22 5.20
N LEU A 48 14.78 -2.79 4.54
CA LEU A 48 13.63 -3.67 4.34
C LEU A 48 13.81 -4.54 3.10
N ALA A 49 13.49 -5.83 3.23
CA ALA A 49 13.36 -6.71 2.08
C ALA A 49 12.17 -6.29 1.20
N GLU A 50 12.23 -6.65 -0.08
CA GLU A 50 11.14 -6.45 -1.03
C GLU A 50 10.61 -7.79 -1.53
N ASP A 51 9.30 -7.86 -1.71
CA ASP A 51 8.58 -8.97 -2.33
C ASP A 51 7.60 -8.39 -3.38
N PRO A 52 7.90 -8.56 -4.68
CA PRO A 52 7.03 -8.13 -5.77
C PRO A 52 5.62 -8.75 -5.74
N GLU A 53 5.44 -9.93 -5.15
CA GLU A 53 4.14 -10.59 -5.06
C GLU A 53 3.16 -9.81 -4.18
N LEU A 54 3.66 -9.07 -3.18
CA LEU A 54 2.82 -8.19 -2.36
C LEU A 54 2.18 -7.07 -3.18
N LEU A 55 2.89 -6.56 -4.20
CA LEU A 55 2.35 -5.52 -5.08
C LEU A 55 1.29 -6.10 -6.03
N ALA A 56 1.52 -7.33 -6.52
CA ALA A 56 0.55 -8.03 -7.37
C ALA A 56 -0.80 -8.24 -6.67
N GLN A 57 -0.81 -8.41 -5.34
CA GLN A 57 -2.03 -8.58 -4.56
C GLN A 57 -2.95 -7.34 -4.51
N VAL A 58 -2.46 -6.18 -4.95
CA VAL A 58 -3.18 -4.89 -4.91
C VAL A 58 -3.26 -4.24 -6.29
N ALA A 59 -3.22 -5.02 -7.38
CA ALA A 59 -3.23 -4.50 -8.76
C ALA A 59 -4.42 -3.58 -9.11
N GLY A 60 -5.54 -3.67 -8.37
CA GLY A 60 -6.72 -2.79 -8.52
C GLY A 60 -6.73 -1.56 -7.61
N VAL A 61 -5.69 -1.36 -6.79
CA VAL A 61 -5.57 -0.24 -5.85
C VAL A 61 -4.63 0.80 -6.44
N GLU A 62 -5.05 2.07 -6.41
CA GLU A 62 -4.19 3.18 -6.80
C GLU A 62 -3.11 3.41 -5.73
N VAL A 63 -1.83 3.41 -6.14
CA VAL A 63 -0.69 3.63 -5.25
C VAL A 63 0.09 4.86 -5.72
N ILE A 64 0.05 5.91 -4.92
CA ILE A 64 0.78 7.16 -5.10
C ILE A 64 2.06 7.08 -4.27
N ARG A 65 3.21 7.21 -4.94
CA ARG A 65 4.54 7.25 -4.33
C ARG A 65 5.05 8.67 -4.31
N ALA A 66 5.20 9.25 -3.12
CA ALA A 66 5.59 10.65 -2.93
C ALA A 66 6.86 10.79 -2.09
N ARG A 67 7.69 11.78 -2.42
CA ARG A 67 8.78 12.23 -1.55
C ARG A 67 8.22 13.24 -0.54
N ALA A 68 8.67 13.17 0.71
CA ALA A 68 8.52 14.30 1.60
C ALA A 68 9.40 15.45 1.08
N PRO A 69 8.95 16.72 1.18
CA PRO A 69 9.74 17.88 0.78
C PRO A 69 11.06 17.98 1.54
#